data_AF-A0A094CDC5-F1
#
_entry.id   AF-A0A094CDC5-F1
#
_cell.length_a   1.000
_cell.length_b   1.000
_cell.length_c   1.000
_cell.angle_alpha   90.00
_cell.angle_beta   90.00
_cell.angle_gamma   90.00
#
_symmetry.space_group_name_H-M   'P 1'
#
loop_
_entity.id
_entity.type
_entity.pdbx_description
1 polymer ?
#
loop_
_entity_poly.entity_id
_entity_poly.type
_entity_poly.pdbx_seq_one_letter_code
_entity_poly.pdbx_strand_id
1 'polypeptide(L)'
;MGYHPTGLLPSLRALLLTAILFLGPLFESAIVEGNWRSWVHLDGFTTVWHDLPTYRNLIAGPVTEELLFRSASLPLFLLSPASLRTTFLLPPLVFGLAHIHHIYEFRISNPSAPLLLGVIRSVVQLMYTTLFGSYATFLYLRTGSLLAVIICHTFCNWMGLPRFWGRVEGGGAEAVMGPDSGGGQGKRDESQGPASGGELGVSWTIVYYILLVAGAAGFYKYFWVLTESSNGLLEF
;
A
#
# COMPACT_ATOMS: atom_id res chain seq x y z
N MET A 1 4.59 19.19 -12.16
CA MET A 1 3.57 18.86 -11.15
C MET A 1 2.80 17.56 -11.44
N GLY A 2 3.04 16.85 -12.55
CA GLY A 2 2.46 15.52 -12.78
C GLY A 2 0.95 15.45 -13.06
N TYR A 3 0.24 16.58 -13.04
CA TYR A 3 -1.20 16.65 -13.37
C TYR A 3 -1.49 16.48 -14.87
N HIS A 4 -0.53 16.86 -15.73
CA HIS A 4 -0.67 16.79 -17.18
C HIS A 4 0.67 16.43 -17.86
N PRO A 5 0.67 15.50 -18.84
CA PRO A 5 -0.43 14.60 -19.17
C PRO A 5 -0.69 13.60 -18.02
N THR A 6 -1.93 13.17 -17.85
CA THR A 6 -2.31 12.24 -16.77
C THR A 6 -1.66 10.86 -16.92
N GLY A 7 -1.23 10.49 -18.12
CA GLY A 7 -0.46 9.26 -18.37
C GLY A 7 -1.23 7.99 -18.01
N LEU A 8 -2.49 7.84 -18.43
CA LEU A 8 -3.34 6.69 -18.08
C LEU A 8 -2.67 5.34 -18.34
N LEU A 9 -2.07 5.14 -19.51
CA LEU A 9 -1.38 3.89 -19.85
C LEU A 9 -0.15 3.64 -18.95
N PRO A 10 0.78 4.61 -18.76
CA PRO A 10 1.82 4.52 -17.74
C PRO A 10 1.29 4.19 -16.33
N SER A 11 0.17 4.80 -15.92
CA SER A 11 -0.46 4.52 -14.63
C SER A 11 -0.90 3.06 -14.53
N LEU A 12 -1.62 2.55 -15.53
CA LEU A 12 -2.07 1.15 -15.54
C LEU A 12 -0.89 0.16 -15.54
N ARG A 13 0.20 0.47 -16.23
CA ARG A 13 1.41 -0.36 -16.21
C ARG A 13 2.12 -0.33 -14.85
N ALA A 14 2.21 0.84 -14.21
CA ALA A 14 2.74 0.98 -12.86
C ALA A 14 1.89 0.21 -11.83
N LEU A 15 0.56 0.29 -11.95
CA LEU A 15 -0.35 -0.49 -11.13
C LEU A 15 -0.18 -1.99 -11.37
N LEU A 16 -0.05 -2.42 -12.63
CA LEU A 16 0.22 -3.83 -12.96
C LEU A 16 1.54 -4.31 -12.35
N LEU A 17 2.61 -3.51 -12.43
CA LEU A 17 3.88 -3.83 -11.79
C LEU A 17 3.71 -4.00 -10.27
N THR A 18 2.98 -3.09 -9.63
CA THR A 18 2.68 -3.16 -8.19
C THR A 18 1.84 -4.40 -7.87
N ALA A 19 0.83 -4.72 -8.68
CA ALA A 19 0.01 -5.91 -8.51
C ALA A 19 0.82 -7.21 -8.68
N ILE A 20 1.81 -7.24 -9.59
CA ILE A 20 2.74 -8.37 -9.73
C ILE A 20 3.54 -8.57 -8.43
N LEU A 21 4.02 -7.49 -7.80
CA LEU A 21 4.71 -7.59 -6.51
C LEU A 21 3.80 -8.16 -5.41
N PHE A 22 2.50 -7.89 -5.51
CA PHE A 22 1.47 -8.27 -4.54
C PHE A 22 0.70 -9.55 -4.91
N LEU A 23 1.24 -10.43 -5.76
CA LEU A 23 0.55 -11.67 -6.15
C LEU A 23 0.14 -12.56 -4.96
N GLY A 24 0.96 -12.64 -3.92
CA GLY A 24 0.63 -13.36 -2.68
C GLY A 24 -0.63 -12.79 -1.99
N PRO A 25 -0.60 -11.51 -1.54
CA PRO A 25 -1.77 -10.84 -0.96
C PRO A 25 -3.02 -10.87 -1.84
N LEU A 26 -2.87 -10.71 -3.16
CA LEU A 26 -3.98 -10.81 -4.10
C LEU A 26 -4.60 -12.21 -4.09
N PHE A 27 -3.79 -13.26 -4.04
CA PHE A 27 -4.27 -14.63 -3.93
C PHE A 27 -4.98 -14.90 -2.60
N GLU A 28 -4.39 -14.46 -1.49
CA GLU A 28 -4.99 -14.56 -0.15
C GLU A 28 -6.36 -13.88 -0.15
N SER A 29 -6.45 -12.62 -0.58
CA SER A 29 -7.74 -11.92 -0.49
C SER A 29 -8.76 -12.33 -1.55
N ALA A 30 -8.34 -12.54 -2.80
CA ALA A 30 -9.29 -12.88 -3.86
C ALA A 30 -9.80 -14.31 -3.74
N ILE A 31 -8.88 -15.27 -3.53
CA ILE A 31 -9.17 -16.70 -3.64
C ILE A 31 -9.41 -17.32 -2.28
N VAL A 32 -8.53 -17.03 -1.30
CA VAL A 32 -8.60 -17.69 0.01
C VAL A 32 -9.72 -17.12 0.87
N GLU A 33 -9.87 -15.81 0.91
CA GLU A 33 -10.97 -15.13 1.57
C GLU A 33 -12.25 -15.10 0.72
N GLY A 34 -12.12 -15.38 -0.59
CA GLY A 34 -13.25 -15.45 -1.52
C GLY A 34 -13.81 -14.08 -1.95
N ASN A 35 -13.06 -12.99 -1.74
CA ASN A 35 -13.53 -11.64 -2.06
C ASN A 35 -13.60 -11.33 -3.56
N TRP A 36 -13.10 -12.21 -4.44
CA TRP A 36 -13.11 -11.95 -5.89
C TRP A 36 -14.52 -11.64 -6.45
N ARG A 37 -15.57 -12.26 -5.89
CA ARG A 37 -16.96 -12.01 -6.32
C ARG A 37 -17.40 -10.61 -5.96
N SER A 38 -17.15 -10.16 -4.73
CA SER A 38 -17.55 -8.84 -4.27
C SER A 38 -16.79 -7.73 -5.01
N TRP A 39 -15.54 -7.99 -5.43
CA TRP A 39 -14.78 -7.06 -6.25
C TRP A 39 -15.41 -6.87 -7.64
N VAL A 40 -15.85 -7.96 -8.27
CA VAL A 40 -16.51 -7.90 -9.59
C VAL A 40 -17.86 -7.18 -9.51
N HIS A 41 -18.59 -7.35 -8.42
CA HIS A 41 -19.88 -6.68 -8.18
C HIS A 41 -19.72 -5.26 -7.63
N LEU A 42 -18.48 -4.86 -7.30
CA LEU A 42 -18.14 -3.57 -6.68
C LEU A 42 -18.90 -3.30 -5.37
N ASP A 43 -19.21 -4.36 -4.61
CA ASP A 43 -20.04 -4.28 -3.40
C ASP A 43 -19.45 -3.34 -2.33
N GLY A 44 -18.11 -3.21 -2.30
CA GLY A 44 -17.39 -2.33 -1.38
C GLY A 44 -17.34 -0.85 -1.79
N PHE A 45 -17.82 -0.48 -2.98
CA PHE A 45 -17.71 0.90 -3.47
C PHE A 45 -18.50 1.88 -2.61
N THR A 46 -19.69 1.49 -2.15
CA THR A 46 -20.52 2.33 -1.26
C THR A 46 -19.86 2.52 0.10
N THR A 47 -19.21 1.49 0.63
CA THR A 47 -18.44 1.56 1.88
C THR A 47 -17.35 2.62 1.81
N VAL A 48 -16.64 2.74 0.68
CA VAL A 48 -15.60 3.78 0.50
C VAL A 48 -16.16 5.20 0.69
N TRP A 49 -17.43 5.46 0.37
CA TRP A 49 -18.03 6.78 0.50
C TRP A 49 -18.70 7.04 1.84
N HIS A 50 -19.12 5.98 2.53
CA HIS A 50 -19.87 6.08 3.78
C HIS A 50 -19.03 5.81 5.03
N ASP A 51 -17.94 5.04 4.91
CA ASP A 51 -17.00 4.78 5.99
C ASP A 51 -15.82 5.75 5.90
N LEU A 52 -15.77 6.72 6.82
CA LEU A 52 -14.77 7.78 6.81
C LEU A 52 -13.33 7.26 6.95
N PRO A 53 -13.02 6.28 7.81
CA PRO A 53 -11.70 5.65 7.84
C PRO A 53 -11.30 5.02 6.50
N THR A 54 -12.20 4.27 5.86
CA THR A 54 -11.95 3.66 4.54
C THR A 54 -11.74 4.72 3.46
N TYR A 55 -12.59 5.76 3.41
CA TYR A 55 -12.42 6.89 2.51
C TYR A 55 -11.05 7.56 2.69
N ARG A 56 -10.68 7.83 3.95
CA ARG A 56 -9.40 8.43 4.32
C ARG A 56 -8.24 7.57 3.82
N ASN A 57 -8.27 6.26 4.09
CA ASN A 57 -7.15 5.38 3.79
C ASN A 57 -7.00 5.06 2.30
N LEU A 58 -8.10 5.02 1.54
CA LEU A 58 -8.06 4.63 0.12
C LEU A 58 -8.07 5.81 -0.85
N ILE A 59 -8.64 6.95 -0.46
CA ILE A 59 -8.81 8.11 -1.35
C ILE A 59 -8.09 9.34 -0.78
N ALA A 60 -8.54 9.87 0.36
CA ALA A 60 -8.06 11.17 0.81
C ALA A 60 -6.57 11.18 1.16
N GLY A 61 -6.09 10.18 1.90
CA GLY A 61 -4.68 9.99 2.27
C GLY A 61 -3.80 9.88 1.02
N PRO A 62 -3.98 8.85 0.16
CA PRO A 62 -3.19 8.70 -1.06
C PRO A 62 -3.17 9.96 -1.94
N VAL A 63 -4.32 10.59 -2.18
CA VAL A 63 -4.39 11.80 -3.01
C VAL A 63 -3.61 12.97 -2.39
N THR A 64 -3.84 13.24 -1.10
CA THR A 64 -3.23 14.39 -0.42
C THR A 64 -1.73 14.19 -0.19
N GLU A 65 -1.32 12.99 0.19
CA GLU A 65 0.07 12.64 0.42
C GLU A 65 0.88 12.68 -0.87
N GLU A 66 0.40 12.08 -1.96
CA GLU A 66 1.12 12.12 -3.25
C GLU A 66 1.17 13.56 -3.81
N LEU A 67 0.10 14.35 -3.63
CA LEU A 67 0.12 15.77 -4.01
C LEU A 67 1.18 16.55 -3.21
N LEU A 68 1.22 16.39 -1.89
CA LEU A 68 2.17 17.08 -1.02
C LEU A 68 3.62 16.65 -1.32
N PHE A 69 3.89 15.35 -1.32
CA PHE A 69 5.25 14.84 -1.37
C PHE A 69 5.80 14.75 -2.79
N ARG A 70 5.00 14.37 -3.80
CA ARG A 70 5.49 14.14 -5.18
C ARG A 70 5.23 15.35 -6.07
N SER A 71 4.09 16.02 -5.92
CA SER A 71 3.79 17.19 -6.75
C SER A 71 4.34 18.49 -6.18
N ALA A 72 4.31 18.72 -4.86
CA ALA A 72 4.77 19.97 -4.26
C ALA A 72 6.23 19.91 -3.75
N SER A 73 6.60 18.86 -3.00
CA SER A 73 7.93 18.79 -2.38
C SER A 73 9.04 18.32 -3.34
N LEU A 74 8.85 17.18 -4.02
CA LEU A 74 9.87 16.58 -4.88
C LEU A 74 10.44 17.51 -5.98
N PRO A 75 9.67 18.38 -6.66
CA PRO A 75 10.22 19.31 -7.64
C PRO A 75 11.24 20.30 -7.06
N LEU A 76 11.12 20.67 -5.79
CA LEU A 76 12.11 21.52 -5.12
C LEU A 76 13.47 20.83 -5.04
N PHE A 77 13.47 19.50 -4.80
CA PHE A 77 14.69 18.71 -4.82
C PHE A 77 15.27 18.61 -6.24
N LEU A 78 14.44 18.40 -7.26
CA LEU A 78 14.86 18.36 -8.66
C LEU A 78 15.45 19.68 -9.16
N LEU A 79 14.95 20.81 -8.66
CA LEU A 79 15.42 22.15 -9.02
C LEU A 79 16.61 22.62 -8.17
N SER A 80 16.91 21.91 -7.08
CA SER A 80 18.05 22.19 -6.22
C SER A 80 19.34 21.54 -6.75
N PRO A 81 20.54 21.96 -6.30
CA PRO A 81 21.79 21.26 -6.61
C PRO A 81 21.94 19.92 -5.87
N ALA A 82 20.84 19.33 -5.36
CA ALA A 82 20.86 18.05 -4.68
C ALA A 82 21.25 16.91 -5.64
N SER A 83 22.03 15.97 -5.13
CA SER A 83 22.37 14.76 -5.89
C SER A 83 21.12 13.90 -6.12
N LEU A 84 21.12 13.08 -7.18
CA LEU A 84 20.06 12.08 -7.41
C LEU A 84 19.83 11.20 -6.18
N ARG A 85 20.91 10.76 -5.52
CA ARG A 85 20.82 9.98 -4.28
C ARG A 85 20.02 10.71 -3.19
N THR A 86 20.24 12.01 -3.02
CA THR A 86 19.49 12.83 -2.05
C THR A 86 18.01 12.89 -2.43
N THR A 87 17.70 13.11 -3.71
CA THR A 87 16.33 13.15 -4.24
C THR A 87 15.57 11.84 -4.04
N PHE A 88 16.26 10.69 -4.12
CA PHE A 88 15.65 9.37 -3.92
C PHE A 88 15.59 8.91 -2.46
N LEU A 89 16.32 9.54 -1.53
CA LEU A 89 16.35 9.10 -0.13
C LEU A 89 15.66 10.07 0.82
N LEU A 90 15.89 11.37 0.68
CA LEU A 90 15.46 12.34 1.68
C LEU A 90 13.95 12.64 1.64
N PRO A 91 13.32 12.92 0.48
CA PRO A 91 11.87 13.11 0.44
C PRO A 91 11.09 11.87 0.91
N PRO A 92 11.45 10.63 0.51
CA PRO A 92 10.84 9.42 1.05
C PRO A 92 11.04 9.23 2.55
N LEU A 93 12.21 9.60 3.08
CA LEU A 93 12.45 9.54 4.53
C LEU A 93 11.55 10.55 5.27
N VAL A 94 11.43 11.78 4.78
CA VAL A 94 10.52 12.79 5.37
C VAL A 94 9.07 12.30 5.31
N PHE A 95 8.67 11.68 4.21
CA PHE A 95 7.38 11.03 4.07
C PHE A 95 7.17 9.93 5.15
N GLY A 96 8.15 9.06 5.37
CA GLY A 96 8.10 8.08 6.45
C GLY A 96 8.08 8.70 7.86
N LEU A 97 8.87 9.73 8.10
CA LEU A 97 8.93 10.43 9.40
C LEU A 97 7.59 11.09 9.76
N ALA A 98 6.83 11.57 8.77
CA ALA A 98 5.50 12.13 8.99
C ALA A 98 4.54 11.14 9.65
N HIS A 99 4.80 9.83 9.54
CA HIS A 99 3.99 8.76 10.10
C HIS A 99 4.42 8.32 11.52
N ILE A 100 5.49 8.87 12.08
CA ILE A 100 5.91 8.53 13.46
C ILE A 100 4.81 8.84 14.48
N HIS A 101 3.94 9.82 14.19
CA HIS A 101 2.84 10.20 15.07
C HIS A 101 1.86 9.03 15.36
N HIS A 102 1.82 7.99 14.55
CA HIS A 102 0.98 6.81 14.81
C HIS A 102 1.40 6.02 16.04
N ILE A 103 2.62 6.22 16.57
CA ILE A 103 2.97 5.69 17.90
C ILE A 103 2.02 6.23 18.96
N TYR A 104 1.62 7.50 18.86
CA TYR A 104 0.73 8.14 19.82
C TYR A 104 -0.67 7.56 19.73
N GLU A 105 -1.18 7.38 18.50
CA GLU A 105 -2.49 6.75 18.23
C GLU A 105 -2.55 5.31 18.76
N PHE A 106 -1.47 4.54 18.55
CA PHE A 106 -1.34 3.19 19.09
C PHE A 106 -1.38 3.18 20.62
N ARG A 107 -0.68 4.13 21.28
CA ARG A 107 -0.59 4.20 22.74
C ARG A 107 -1.91 4.59 23.40
N ILE A 108 -2.72 5.42 22.75
CA ILE A 108 -4.06 5.76 23.24
C ILE A 108 -5.02 4.59 23.04
N SER A 109 -4.95 3.92 21.88
CA SER A 109 -5.85 2.82 21.55
C SER A 109 -5.52 1.54 22.32
N ASN A 110 -4.27 1.37 22.76
CA ASN A 110 -3.79 0.18 23.47
C ASN A 110 -3.02 0.57 24.75
N PRO A 111 -3.69 1.10 25.79
CA PRO A 111 -3.02 1.62 26.98
C PRO A 111 -2.23 0.56 27.77
N SER A 112 -2.66 -0.70 27.70
CA SER A 112 -2.03 -1.85 28.37
C SER A 112 -0.89 -2.47 27.58
N ALA A 113 -0.71 -2.11 26.30
CA ALA A 113 0.35 -2.66 25.48
C ALA A 113 1.73 -2.10 25.90
N PRO A 114 2.79 -2.93 25.90
CA PRO A 114 4.14 -2.45 26.18
C PRO A 114 4.55 -1.35 25.21
N LEU A 115 5.21 -0.28 25.71
CA LEU A 115 5.75 0.79 24.86
C LEU A 115 6.64 0.26 23.74
N LEU A 116 7.44 -0.78 24.04
CA LEU A 116 8.31 -1.42 23.06
C LEU A 116 7.56 -1.91 21.82
N LEU A 117 6.33 -2.42 21.98
CA LEU A 117 5.51 -2.86 20.85
C LEU A 117 5.13 -1.68 19.94
N GLY A 118 4.76 -0.54 20.54
CA GLY A 118 4.48 0.69 19.81
C GLY A 118 5.71 1.20 19.06
N VAL A 119 6.88 1.17 19.70
CA VAL A 119 8.16 1.56 19.06
C VAL A 119 8.49 0.65 17.88
N ILE A 120 8.39 -0.68 18.06
CA ILE A 120 8.65 -1.65 16.98
C ILE A 120 7.70 -1.39 15.80
N ARG A 121 6.40 -1.21 16.07
CA ARG A 121 5.39 -0.89 15.03
C ARG A 121 5.78 0.37 14.26
N SER A 122 6.15 1.44 14.95
CA SER A 122 6.54 2.70 14.31
C SER A 122 7.87 2.62 13.55
N VAL A 123 8.82 1.81 14.00
CA VAL A 123 10.08 1.57 13.25
C VAL A 123 9.80 0.78 11.97
N VAL A 124 9.05 -0.32 12.06
CA VAL A 124 8.63 -1.09 10.88
C VAL A 124 7.88 -0.18 9.91
N GLN A 125 7.00 0.66 10.44
CA GLN A 125 6.27 1.65 9.69
C GLN A 125 7.14 2.65 8.96
N LEU A 126 8.03 3.31 9.68
CA LEU A 126 8.99 4.23 9.09
C LEU A 126 9.77 3.56 7.95
N MET A 127 10.23 2.32 8.16
CA MET A 127 10.99 1.58 7.14
C MET A 127 10.17 1.30 5.89
N TYR A 128 8.99 0.70 6.01
CA TYR A 128 8.20 0.35 4.83
C TYR A 128 7.63 1.59 4.15
N THR A 129 7.23 2.62 4.90
CA THR A 129 6.69 3.87 4.33
C THR A 129 7.79 4.63 3.60
N THR A 130 9.03 4.64 4.11
CA THR A 130 10.19 5.20 3.41
C THR A 130 10.52 4.41 2.13
N LEU A 131 10.46 3.08 2.19
CA LEU A 131 10.69 2.22 1.02
C LEU A 131 9.62 2.49 -0.06
N PHE A 132 8.35 2.53 0.33
CA PHE A 132 7.25 2.87 -0.57
C PHE A 132 7.42 4.29 -1.14
N GLY A 133 7.76 5.28 -0.31
CA GLY A 133 8.02 6.64 -0.78
C GLY A 133 9.14 6.70 -1.83
N SER A 134 10.17 5.85 -1.70
CA SER A 134 11.27 5.74 -2.67
C SER A 134 10.77 5.14 -3.98
N TYR A 135 9.95 4.09 -3.90
CA TYR A 135 9.29 3.48 -5.06
C TYR A 135 8.33 4.46 -5.76
N ALA A 136 7.49 5.19 -5.02
CA ALA A 136 6.60 6.19 -5.55
C ALA A 136 7.37 7.35 -6.20
N THR A 137 8.49 7.78 -5.60
CA THR A 137 9.38 8.79 -6.20
C THR A 137 9.93 8.29 -7.53
N PHE A 138 10.40 7.05 -7.60
CA PHE A 138 10.82 6.42 -8.84
C PHE A 138 9.70 6.37 -9.89
N LEU A 139 8.52 5.87 -9.54
CA LEU A 139 7.37 5.82 -10.44
C LEU A 139 6.98 7.20 -10.95
N TYR A 140 6.92 8.21 -10.09
CA TYR A 140 6.57 9.57 -10.47
C TYR A 140 7.60 10.15 -11.45
N LEU A 141 8.90 9.95 -11.18
CA LEU A 141 9.97 10.43 -12.06
C LEU A 141 10.03 9.67 -13.39
N ARG A 142 9.73 8.36 -13.39
CA ARG A 142 9.76 7.55 -14.61
C ARG A 142 8.50 7.73 -15.47
N THR A 143 7.34 7.88 -14.86
CA THR A 143 6.06 7.99 -15.57
C THR A 143 5.62 9.42 -15.85
N GLY A 144 6.09 10.39 -15.05
CA GLY A 144 5.63 11.79 -15.06
C GLY A 144 4.19 11.98 -14.61
N SER A 145 3.55 10.95 -14.02
CA SER A 145 2.12 10.93 -13.72
C SER A 145 1.88 10.92 -12.21
N LEU A 146 1.13 11.93 -11.73
CA LEU A 146 0.61 11.91 -10.37
C LEU A 146 -0.46 10.81 -10.19
N LEU A 147 -1.26 10.56 -11.23
CA LEU A 147 -2.27 9.50 -11.19
C LEU A 147 -1.62 8.13 -10.96
N ALA A 148 -0.49 7.84 -11.62
CA ALA A 148 0.23 6.57 -11.47
C ALA A 148 0.60 6.29 -10.01
N VAL A 149 1.14 7.28 -9.30
CA VAL A 149 1.54 7.09 -7.90
C VAL A 149 0.34 7.06 -6.96
N ILE A 150 -0.72 7.84 -7.21
CA ILE A 150 -1.95 7.79 -6.41
C ILE A 150 -2.58 6.40 -6.46
N ILE A 151 -2.76 5.82 -7.66
CA ILE A 151 -3.41 4.50 -7.77
C ILE A 151 -2.54 3.38 -7.18
N CYS A 152 -1.22 3.45 -7.32
CA CYS A 152 -0.31 2.50 -6.67
C CYS A 152 -0.36 2.64 -5.15
N HIS A 153 -0.44 3.87 -4.62
CA HIS A 153 -0.58 4.13 -3.20
C HIS A 153 -1.92 3.57 -2.67
N THR A 154 -3.04 3.92 -3.31
CA THR A 154 -4.36 3.36 -2.96
C THR A 154 -4.34 1.83 -2.97
N PHE A 155 -3.71 1.21 -3.98
CA PHE A 155 -3.57 -0.23 -4.07
C PHE A 155 -2.75 -0.83 -2.91
N CYS A 156 -1.61 -0.23 -2.56
CA CYS A 156 -0.82 -0.66 -1.41
C CYS A 156 -1.59 -0.52 -0.10
N ASN A 157 -2.35 0.58 0.10
CA ASN A 157 -3.16 0.77 1.29
C ASN A 157 -4.31 -0.23 1.38
N TRP A 158 -4.91 -0.58 0.24
CA TRP A 158 -5.94 -1.60 0.16
C TRP A 158 -5.40 -3.00 0.49
N MET A 159 -4.21 -3.34 0.00
CA MET A 159 -3.65 -4.68 0.19
C MET A 159 -2.91 -4.87 1.51
N GLY A 160 -2.39 -3.80 2.11
CA GLY A 160 -1.61 -3.88 3.34
C GLY A 160 -0.22 -4.50 3.13
N LEU A 161 0.46 -4.87 4.22
CA LEU A 161 1.75 -5.57 4.10
C LEU A 161 1.53 -7.07 3.83
N PRO A 162 2.33 -7.69 2.96
CA PRO A 162 2.28 -9.13 2.77
C PRO A 162 2.68 -9.87 4.05
N ARG A 163 2.09 -11.05 4.23
CA ARG A 163 2.39 -11.96 5.33
C ARG A 163 3.73 -12.65 5.05
N PHE A 164 4.76 -12.28 5.79
CA PHE A 164 6.07 -12.93 5.67
C PHE A 164 6.21 -14.20 6.54
N TRP A 165 5.26 -14.47 7.44
CA TRP A 165 5.27 -15.66 8.32
C TRP A 165 3.85 -16.07 8.74
N GLY A 166 3.68 -17.33 9.10
CA GLY A 166 2.41 -17.88 9.57
C GLY A 166 1.64 -18.62 8.48
N ARG A 167 0.49 -19.17 8.85
CA ARG A 167 -0.40 -19.88 7.93
C ARG A 167 -1.40 -18.92 7.32
N VAL A 168 -1.80 -19.22 6.08
CA VAL A 168 -2.98 -18.61 5.48
C VAL A 168 -4.20 -19.37 5.97
N GLU A 169 -5.11 -18.69 6.64
CA GLU A 169 -6.32 -19.25 7.22
C GLU A 169 -7.55 -18.68 6.50
N GLY A 170 -8.55 -19.54 6.25
CA GLY A 170 -9.76 -19.16 5.54
C GLY A 170 -10.69 -18.44 6.49
N GLY A 171 -11.00 -17.18 6.21
CA GLY A 171 -12.05 -16.44 6.91
C GLY A 171 -11.58 -15.57 8.09
N GLY A 172 -10.37 -15.03 8.07
CA GLY A 172 -9.94 -14.14 9.15
C GLY A 172 -8.57 -13.51 9.00
N ALA A 173 -8.29 -12.84 7.88
CA ALA A 173 -7.48 -11.64 8.02
C ALA A 173 -8.48 -10.50 8.24
N GLU A 174 -8.55 -9.99 9.47
CA GLU A 174 -8.61 -8.53 9.58
C GLU A 174 -7.53 -8.07 8.62
N ALA A 175 -7.94 -7.45 7.50
CA ALA A 175 -7.02 -6.80 6.59
C ALA A 175 -6.01 -6.13 7.51
N VAL A 176 -4.74 -6.50 7.39
CA VAL A 176 -3.66 -5.77 8.03
C VAL A 176 -3.66 -4.45 7.30
N MET A 177 -4.67 -3.61 7.63
CA MET A 177 -4.60 -2.18 7.55
C MET A 177 -3.21 -1.91 8.08
N GLY A 178 -2.37 -1.34 7.21
CA GLY A 178 -1.08 -0.85 7.62
C GLY A 178 -1.23 -0.06 8.92
N PRO A 179 -0.17 0.12 9.71
CA PRO A 179 -0.22 0.47 11.12
C PRO A 179 -1.12 1.64 11.64
N ASP A 180 -1.92 2.26 10.78
CA ASP A 180 -2.64 3.51 10.91
C ASP A 180 -4.13 3.30 10.66
N SER A 181 -4.78 2.63 11.60
CA SER A 181 -6.22 2.72 11.75
C SER A 181 -6.52 2.73 13.24
N GLY A 182 -6.28 3.88 13.88
CA GLY A 182 -6.88 4.14 15.17
C GLY A 182 -8.38 4.41 15.02
N GLY A 183 -9.10 3.83 15.97
CA GLY A 183 -10.34 4.38 16.48
C GLY A 183 -11.61 4.03 15.71
N GLY A 184 -12.28 2.98 16.16
CA GLY A 184 -13.67 2.73 15.80
C GLY A 184 -14.18 1.37 16.24
N GLN A 185 -14.15 1.07 17.55
CA GLN A 185 -14.86 -0.09 18.09
C GLN A 185 -16.37 0.21 18.05
N GLY A 186 -16.95 0.07 16.86
CA GLY A 186 -18.40 0.05 16.66
C GLY A 186 -18.96 -1.21 17.31
N LYS A 187 -19.95 -1.01 18.19
CA LYS A 187 -20.80 -2.04 18.80
C LYS A 187 -21.18 -3.08 17.74
N ARG A 188 -20.70 -4.32 17.91
CA ARG A 188 -21.11 -5.47 17.07
C ARG A 188 -22.52 -5.87 17.49
N ASP A 189 -23.50 -5.66 16.61
CA ASP A 189 -24.76 -6.39 16.67
C ASP A 189 -24.47 -7.85 16.28
N GLU A 190 -24.78 -8.76 17.20
CA GLU A 190 -24.73 -10.20 17.01
C GLU A 190 -25.75 -10.60 15.94
N SER A 191 -25.31 -10.73 14.70
CA SER A 191 -26.00 -11.55 13.70
C SER A 191 -25.07 -12.70 13.29
N GLN A 192 -25.41 -13.87 13.81
CA GLN A 192 -24.73 -15.14 13.59
C GLN A 192 -24.82 -15.52 12.10
N GLY A 193 -23.68 -15.47 11.40
CA GLY A 193 -23.43 -16.18 10.14
C GLY A 193 -22.51 -17.38 10.39
N PRO A 194 -22.61 -18.48 9.61
CA PRO A 194 -22.09 -19.77 10.02
C PRO A 194 -20.57 -19.78 10.11
N ALA A 195 -20.07 -20.18 11.28
CA ALA A 195 -18.67 -20.51 11.50
C ALA A 195 -18.30 -21.74 10.64
N SER A 196 -17.67 -21.49 9.50
CA SER A 196 -16.93 -22.51 8.74
C SER A 196 -15.47 -22.10 8.61
N GLY A 197 -14.80 -21.92 9.75
CA GLY A 197 -13.34 -21.87 9.84
C GLY A 197 -12.77 -23.26 9.61
N GLY A 198 -12.88 -23.78 8.39
CA GLY A 198 -12.21 -25.01 8.00
C GLY A 198 -10.71 -24.73 7.92
N GLU A 199 -9.91 -25.46 8.68
CA GLU A 199 -8.45 -25.41 8.56
C GLU A 199 -8.07 -25.62 7.09
N LEU A 200 -7.60 -24.56 6.44
CA LEU A 200 -7.14 -24.67 5.07
C LEU A 200 -5.93 -25.61 5.03
N GLY A 201 -5.94 -26.49 4.04
CA GLY A 201 -4.82 -27.38 3.77
C GLY A 201 -3.51 -26.60 3.64
N VAL A 202 -2.42 -27.18 4.13
CA VAL A 202 -1.06 -26.60 4.08
C VAL A 202 -0.70 -26.12 2.66
N SER A 203 -1.25 -26.77 1.64
CA SER A 203 -1.11 -26.41 0.22
C SER A 203 -1.42 -24.94 -0.07
N TRP A 204 -2.44 -24.34 0.54
CA TRP A 204 -2.81 -22.93 0.32
C TRP A 204 -1.72 -21.98 0.79
N THR A 205 -1.13 -22.28 1.95
CA THR A 205 0.01 -21.53 2.49
C THR A 205 1.25 -21.69 1.60
N ILE A 206 1.50 -22.90 1.08
CA ILE A 206 2.61 -23.14 0.14
C ILE A 206 2.40 -22.33 -1.14
N VAL A 207 1.21 -22.34 -1.73
CA VAL A 207 0.90 -21.55 -2.93
C VAL A 207 1.11 -20.06 -2.68
N TYR A 208 0.63 -19.54 -1.54
CA TYR A 208 0.82 -18.15 -1.16
C TYR A 208 2.31 -17.75 -1.16
N TYR A 209 3.16 -18.53 -0.49
CA TYR A 209 4.60 -18.21 -0.41
C TYR A 209 5.31 -18.38 -1.75
N ILE A 210 4.90 -19.34 -2.58
CA ILE A 210 5.40 -19.45 -3.97
C ILE A 210 5.02 -18.20 -4.76
N LEU A 211 3.78 -17.71 -4.64
CA LEU A 211 3.33 -16.50 -5.32
C LEU A 211 4.02 -15.23 -4.82
N LEU A 212 4.38 -15.17 -3.53
CA LEU A 212 5.16 -14.07 -2.98
C LEU A 212 6.56 -14.00 -3.62
N VAL A 213 7.23 -15.13 -3.76
CA VAL A 213 8.54 -15.20 -4.44
C VAL A 213 8.41 -14.96 -5.94
N ALA A 214 7.41 -15.56 -6.60
CA ALA A 214 7.15 -15.36 -8.02
C ALA A 214 6.79 -13.90 -8.33
N GLY A 215 6.03 -13.25 -7.46
CA GLY A 215 5.69 -11.83 -7.56
C GLY A 215 6.91 -10.93 -7.45
N ALA A 216 7.81 -11.19 -6.49
CA ALA A 216 9.08 -10.46 -6.38
C ALA A 216 9.98 -10.66 -7.62
N ALA A 217 10.10 -11.90 -8.12
CA ALA A 217 10.86 -12.20 -9.33
C ALA A 217 10.25 -11.53 -10.58
N GLY A 218 8.92 -11.53 -10.70
CA GLY A 218 8.18 -10.87 -11.76
C GLY A 218 8.35 -9.34 -11.71
N PHE A 219 8.25 -8.76 -10.50
CA PHE A 219 8.49 -7.34 -10.27
C PHE A 219 9.88 -6.96 -10.75
N TYR A 220 10.92 -7.70 -10.35
CA TYR A 220 12.29 -7.44 -10.79
C TYR A 220 12.44 -7.55 -12.33
N LYS A 221 11.88 -8.59 -12.93
CA LYS A 221 11.94 -8.82 -14.39
C LYS A 221 11.27 -7.71 -15.20
N TYR A 222 10.13 -7.22 -14.75
CA TYR A 222 9.31 -6.25 -15.48
C TYR A 222 9.47 -4.81 -14.98
N PHE A 223 10.32 -4.57 -13.98
CA PHE A 223 10.48 -3.29 -13.31
C PHE A 223 10.69 -2.12 -14.28
N TRP A 224 11.63 -2.27 -15.21
CA TRP A 224 11.97 -1.23 -16.17
C TRP A 224 10.96 -1.10 -17.30
N VAL A 225 10.47 -2.23 -17.81
CA VAL A 225 9.55 -2.28 -18.96
C VAL A 225 8.18 -1.69 -18.59
N LEU A 226 7.65 -2.01 -17.41
CA LEU A 226 6.33 -1.54 -16.98
C LEU A 226 6.34 -0.12 -16.42
N THR A 227 7.51 0.47 -16.18
CA THR A 227 7.61 1.86 -15.73
C THR A 227 7.99 2.83 -16.85
N GLU A 228 8.34 2.32 -18.03
CA GLU A 228 8.66 3.14 -19.18
C GLU A 228 7.48 4.01 -19.64
N SER A 229 7.77 5.30 -19.85
CA SER A 229 6.82 6.32 -20.27
C SER A 229 7.55 7.40 -21.07
N SER A 230 6.90 7.91 -22.11
CA SER A 230 7.36 9.08 -22.87
C SER A 230 7.30 10.38 -22.05
N ASN A 231 6.60 10.37 -20.91
CA ASN A 231 6.43 11.54 -20.05
C ASN A 231 7.42 11.56 -18.86
N GLY A 232 8.44 10.71 -18.88
CA GLY A 232 9.44 10.65 -17.81
C GLY A 232 10.09 12.02 -17.55
N LEU A 233 10.27 12.34 -16.26
CA LEU A 233 10.89 13.58 -15.80
C LEU A 233 12.41 13.46 -15.70
N LEU A 234 12.92 12.22 -15.64
CA LEU A 234 14.34 11.90 -15.67
C LEU A 234 14.58 10.71 -16.60
N GLU A 235 15.73 10.73 -17.25
CA GLU A 235 16.32 9.56 -17.89
C GLU A 235 17.09 8.77 -16.83
N PHE A 236 16.97 7.44 -16.91
CA PHE A 236 17.52 6.48 -15.95
C PHE A 236 18.47 5.53 -16.68
#